data_AF-A0A2H9RCD3-F1
#
_entry.id   AF-A0A2H9RCD3-F1
#
_cell.length_a   1.000
_cell.length_b   1.000
_cell.length_c   1.000
_cell.angle_alpha   90.00
_cell.angle_beta   90.00
_cell.angle_gamma   90.00
#
_symmetry.space_group_name_H-M   'P 1'
#
loop_
_entity.id
_entity.type
_entity.pdbx_description
1 polymer ?
#
loop_
_entity_poly.entity_id
_entity_poly.type
_entity_poly.pdbx_seq_one_letter_code
_entity_poly.pdbx_strand_id
1 'polypeptide(L)'
;MIQKKRTPTEHASFRINTNTLDNLKKISKDQKLSLNTYVNQIFDSHVNWDVNASEIGWIVMLKSALMELVKHMNKETIIKIAKDSAESGAKEIALSMRGKYGIGEWISILKERAKSSGFSIKEYNENNNTKLVMY
;
A
#
# COMPACT_ATOMS: atom_id res chain seq x y z
N MET A 1 -12.32 23.37 14.45
CA MET A 1 -11.55 22.81 13.32
C MET A 1 -10.13 22.55 13.78
N ILE A 2 -9.72 21.28 13.89
CA ILE A 2 -8.33 20.94 14.25
C ILE A 2 -7.49 21.05 12.97
N GLN A 3 -6.63 22.06 12.88
CA GLN A 3 -5.67 22.15 11.77
C GLN A 3 -4.69 20.99 11.86
N LYS A 4 -4.70 20.10 10.86
CA LYS A 4 -3.71 19.03 10.73
C LYS A 4 -2.35 19.67 10.48
N LYS A 5 -1.46 19.63 11.48
CA LYS A 5 -0.10 20.19 11.42
C LYS A 5 0.62 19.58 10.21
N ARG A 6 1.15 20.42 9.30
CA ARG A 6 1.95 19.93 8.16
C ARG A 6 3.22 19.28 8.70
N THR A 7 3.52 18.09 8.20
CA THR A 7 4.77 17.39 8.53
C THR A 7 5.95 18.27 8.09
N PRO A 8 6.96 18.49 8.93
CA PRO A 8 8.18 19.18 8.52
C PRO A 8 8.81 18.46 7.32
N THR A 9 9.32 19.23 6.37
CA THR A 9 10.02 18.70 5.18
C THR A 9 11.41 19.32 5.10
N GLU A 10 12.41 18.52 4.75
CA GLU A 10 13.78 18.98 4.52
C GLU A 10 14.17 18.81 3.05
N HIS A 11 15.12 19.63 2.60
CA HIS A 11 15.65 19.54 1.25
C HIS A 11 16.78 18.50 1.17
N ALA A 12 16.64 17.53 0.29
CA ALA A 12 17.67 16.56 -0.03
C ALA A 12 18.11 16.69 -1.49
N SER A 13 19.41 16.53 -1.76
CA SER A 13 19.97 16.54 -3.12
C SER A 13 20.77 15.29 -3.39
N PHE A 14 20.50 14.66 -4.53
CA PHE A 14 21.14 13.42 -4.95
C PHE A 14 21.32 13.40 -6.47
N ARG A 15 22.33 12.67 -6.94
CA ARG A 15 22.57 12.48 -8.38
C ARG A 15 21.69 11.34 -8.89
N ILE A 16 21.01 11.55 -10.01
CA ILE A 16 20.18 10.56 -10.69
C ILE A 16 20.69 10.41 -12.11
N ASN A 17 20.73 9.18 -12.64
CA ASN A 17 21.01 8.94 -14.05
C ASN A 17 19.98 9.68 -14.92
N THR A 18 20.44 10.35 -15.99
CA THR A 18 19.61 11.17 -16.86
C THR A 18 18.41 10.40 -17.44
N ASN A 19 18.61 9.16 -17.90
CA ASN A 19 17.54 8.36 -18.48
C ASN A 19 16.45 8.05 -17.44
N THR A 20 16.85 7.75 -16.20
CA THR A 20 15.91 7.55 -15.10
C THR A 20 15.14 8.82 -14.79
N LEU A 21 15.82 9.97 -14.70
CA LEU A 21 15.19 11.25 -14.43
C LEU A 21 14.16 11.62 -15.52
N ASP A 22 14.49 11.40 -16.79
CA ASP A 22 13.58 11.71 -17.90
C ASP A 22 12.36 10.79 -17.92
N ASN A 23 12.51 9.52 -17.58
CA ASN A 23 11.39 8.61 -17.38
C ASN A 23 10.48 9.05 -16.23
N LEU A 24 11.05 9.43 -15.08
CA LEU A 24 10.27 9.94 -13.93
C LEU A 24 9.51 11.23 -14.29
N LYS A 25 10.12 12.14 -15.05
CA LYS A 25 9.45 13.35 -15.57
C LYS A 25 8.29 13.01 -16.51
N LYS A 26 8.47 12.03 -17.41
CA LYS A 26 7.41 11.60 -18.31
C LYS A 26 6.23 11.01 -17.55
N ILE A 27 6.49 10.07 -16.63
CA ILE A 27 5.45 9.41 -15.84
C ILE A 27 4.71 10.42 -14.95
N SER A 28 5.43 11.31 -14.25
CA SER A 28 4.79 12.34 -13.42
C SER A 28 3.88 13.26 -14.24
N LYS A 29 4.29 13.64 -15.46
CA LYS A 29 3.46 14.41 -16.39
C LYS A 29 2.20 13.64 -16.81
N ASP A 30 2.33 12.36 -17.18
CA ASP A 30 1.20 11.52 -17.57
C ASP A 30 0.18 11.35 -16.43
N GLN A 31 0.67 11.33 -15.18
CA GLN A 31 -0.15 11.28 -13.96
C GLN A 31 -0.65 12.65 -13.48
N LYS A 32 -0.34 13.75 -14.19
CA LYS A 32 -0.66 15.14 -13.81
C LYS A 32 -0.12 15.53 -12.43
N LEU A 33 1.07 15.05 -12.07
CA LEU A 33 1.78 15.35 -10.83
C LEU A 33 3.04 16.18 -11.11
N SER A 34 3.48 16.97 -10.11
CA SER A 34 4.83 17.53 -10.16
C SER A 34 5.86 16.41 -9.96
N LEU A 35 7.06 16.57 -10.53
CA LEU A 35 8.15 15.61 -10.32
C LEU A 35 8.43 15.41 -8.83
N ASN A 36 8.44 16.49 -8.05
CA ASN A 36 8.66 16.43 -6.61
C ASN A 36 7.56 15.62 -5.90
N THR A 37 6.29 15.83 -6.25
CA THR A 37 5.17 15.06 -5.69
C THR A 37 5.31 13.58 -6.02
N TYR A 38 5.63 13.26 -7.28
CA TYR A 38 5.76 11.89 -7.74
C TYR A 38 6.94 11.16 -7.07
N VAL A 39 8.10 11.81 -6.98
CA VAL A 39 9.29 11.25 -6.31
C VAL A 39 9.04 11.05 -4.82
N ASN A 40 8.39 12.00 -4.14
CA ASN A 40 8.01 11.81 -2.73
C ASN A 40 7.02 10.65 -2.55
N GLN A 41 6.08 10.44 -3.48
CA GLN A 41 5.20 9.26 -3.44
C GLN A 41 5.97 7.94 -3.58
N ILE A 42 7.00 7.89 -4.43
CA ILE A 42 7.88 6.72 -4.56
C ILE A 42 8.63 6.49 -3.25
N PHE A 43 9.24 7.52 -2.66
CA PHE A 43 9.95 7.39 -1.39
C PHE A 43 9.03 6.95 -0.24
N ASP A 44 7.84 7.56 -0.15
CA ASP A 44 6.81 7.15 0.81
C ASP A 44 6.42 5.68 0.60
N SER A 45 6.17 5.26 -0.65
CA SER A 45 5.80 3.87 -0.96
C SER A 45 6.92 2.90 -0.60
N HIS A 46 8.17 3.26 -0.90
CA HIS A 46 9.31 2.40 -0.67
C HIS A 46 9.52 2.12 0.81
N VAL A 47 9.54 3.17 1.64
CA VAL A 47 9.78 3.06 3.09
C VAL A 47 8.61 2.37 3.81
N ASN A 48 7.38 2.65 3.38
CA ASN A 48 6.20 2.14 4.08
C ASN A 48 5.79 0.73 3.63
N TRP A 49 6.02 0.39 2.35
CA TRP A 49 5.53 -0.84 1.75
C TRP A 49 6.63 -1.68 1.10
N ASP A 50 7.37 -1.15 0.12
CA ASP A 50 8.16 -1.99 -0.78
C ASP A 50 9.31 -2.73 -0.08
N VAL A 51 9.98 -2.10 0.90
CA VAL A 51 11.05 -2.73 1.69
C VAL A 51 10.53 -3.96 2.44
N ASN A 52 9.37 -3.82 3.08
CA ASN A 52 8.83 -4.91 3.89
C ASN A 52 8.17 -5.98 3.02
N ALA A 53 7.44 -5.59 1.97
CA ALA A 53 6.60 -6.48 1.17
C ALA A 53 7.35 -7.72 0.65
N SER A 54 8.58 -7.56 0.15
CA SER A 54 9.38 -8.69 -0.32
C SER A 54 9.79 -9.64 0.82
N GLU A 55 10.11 -9.12 2.00
CA GLU A 55 10.54 -9.92 3.15
C GLU A 55 9.40 -10.78 3.71
N ILE A 56 8.18 -10.26 3.68
CA ILE A 56 6.97 -10.96 4.15
C ILE A 56 6.27 -11.77 3.04
N GLY A 57 6.98 -12.09 1.95
CA GLY A 57 6.52 -13.02 0.92
C GLY A 57 5.45 -12.46 -0.03
N TRP A 58 5.27 -11.15 -0.11
CA TRP A 58 4.38 -10.57 -1.13
C TRP A 58 5.02 -10.64 -2.51
N ILE A 59 4.25 -11.17 -3.45
CA ILE A 59 4.67 -11.31 -4.85
C ILE A 59 3.75 -10.52 -5.78
N VAL A 60 4.31 -10.08 -6.91
CA VAL A 60 3.53 -9.55 -8.02
C VAL A 60 3.00 -10.73 -8.83
N MET A 61 1.67 -10.77 -9.03
CA MET A 61 1.01 -11.76 -9.88
C MET A 61 0.29 -11.08 -11.04
N LEU A 62 0.34 -11.69 -12.22
CA LEU A 62 -0.47 -11.25 -13.36
C LEU A 62 -1.96 -11.38 -13.02
N LYS A 63 -2.73 -10.31 -13.23
CA LYS A 63 -4.18 -10.30 -12.99
C LYS A 63 -4.90 -11.45 -13.70
N SER A 64 -4.51 -11.75 -14.94
CA SER A 64 -5.08 -12.85 -15.73
C SER A 64 -4.82 -14.21 -15.06
N ALA A 65 -3.62 -14.45 -14.54
CA ALA A 65 -3.28 -15.68 -13.83
C ALA A 65 -4.11 -15.82 -12.54
N LEU A 66 -4.23 -14.74 -11.75
CA LEU A 66 -5.07 -14.74 -10.56
C LEU A 66 -6.54 -15.06 -10.90
N MET A 67 -7.08 -14.38 -11.92
CA MET A 67 -8.47 -14.63 -12.36
C MET A 67 -8.67 -16.06 -12.80
N GLU A 68 -7.72 -16.64 -13.53
CA GLU A 68 -7.80 -18.01 -14.00
C GLU A 68 -7.73 -19.03 -12.86
N LEU A 69 -6.88 -18.79 -11.85
CA LEU A 69 -6.84 -19.60 -10.63
C LEU A 69 -8.17 -19.56 -9.88
N VAL A 70 -8.73 -18.36 -9.66
CA VAL A 70 -9.98 -18.19 -8.91
C VAL A 70 -11.18 -18.86 -9.61
N LYS A 71 -11.24 -18.86 -10.94
CA LYS A 71 -12.33 -19.54 -11.69
C LYS A 71 -12.43 -21.03 -11.41
N HIS A 72 -11.30 -21.68 -11.13
CA HIS A 72 -11.24 -23.13 -10.88
C HIS A 72 -11.43 -23.49 -9.40
N MET A 73 -11.58 -22.49 -8.52
CA MET A 73 -11.82 -22.70 -7.10
C MET A 73 -13.30 -22.50 -6.79
N ASN A 74 -13.87 -23.41 -5.98
CA ASN A 74 -15.18 -23.18 -5.41
C ASN A 74 -15.12 -22.16 -4.26
N LYS A 75 -16.28 -21.62 -3.90
CA LYS A 75 -16.41 -20.58 -2.87
C LYS A 75 -15.86 -21.04 -1.52
N GLU A 76 -16.10 -22.29 -1.15
CA GLU A 76 -15.68 -22.87 0.12
C GLU A 76 -14.16 -22.94 0.22
N THR A 77 -13.47 -23.35 -0.86
CA THR A 77 -12.02 -23.37 -0.97
C THR A 77 -11.44 -21.96 -0.89
N ILE A 78 -12.03 -20.99 -1.58
CA ILE A 78 -11.60 -19.58 -1.50
C ILE A 78 -11.70 -19.06 -0.06
N ILE A 79 -12.83 -19.31 0.60
CA ILE A 79 -13.05 -18.91 2.00
C ILE A 79 -12.04 -19.58 2.93
N LYS A 80 -11.78 -20.88 2.74
CA LYS A 80 -10.81 -21.62 3.56
C LYS A 80 -9.41 -21.04 3.40
N ILE A 81 -8.93 -20.89 2.17
CA ILE A 81 -7.60 -20.30 1.89
C ILE A 81 -7.50 -18.91 2.51
N ALA A 82 -8.54 -18.07 2.37
CA ALA A 82 -8.54 -16.74 2.95
C ALA A 82 -8.45 -16.76 4.48
N LYS A 83 -9.16 -17.67 5.17
CA LYS A 83 -9.08 -17.83 6.63
C LYS A 83 -7.70 -18.32 7.06
N ASP A 84 -7.22 -19.40 6.46
CA ASP A 84 -5.93 -20.03 6.80
C ASP A 84 -4.77 -19.03 6.59
N SER A 85 -4.82 -18.25 5.50
CA SER A 85 -3.82 -17.22 5.19
C SER A 85 -3.92 -16.01 6.11
N ALA A 86 -5.13 -15.62 6.54
CA ALA A 86 -5.33 -14.50 7.45
C ALA A 86 -4.90 -14.83 8.88
N GLU A 87 -5.19 -16.04 9.38
CA GLU A 87 -4.82 -16.46 10.73
C GLU A 87 -3.30 -16.61 10.92
N SER A 88 -2.60 -17.13 9.91
CA SER A 88 -1.14 -17.31 9.96
C SER A 88 -0.39 -16.05 9.51
N GLY A 89 -0.74 -15.49 8.36
CA GLY A 89 0.03 -14.43 7.71
C GLY A 89 -0.20 -13.04 8.28
N ALA A 90 -1.43 -12.67 8.67
CA ALA A 90 -1.72 -11.27 9.04
C ALA A 90 -0.98 -10.84 10.32
N LYS A 91 -0.81 -11.75 11.27
CA LYS A 91 -0.06 -11.50 12.51
C LYS A 91 1.43 -11.29 12.24
N GLU A 92 2.05 -12.17 11.45
CA GLU A 92 3.47 -12.06 11.10
C GLU A 92 3.75 -10.80 10.30
N ILE A 93 2.90 -10.48 9.34
CA ILE A 93 2.97 -9.26 8.54
C ILE A 93 2.89 -8.01 9.44
N ALA A 94 1.92 -7.97 10.36
CA ALA A 94 1.77 -6.83 11.26
C ALA A 94 2.97 -6.66 12.22
N LEU A 95 3.46 -7.76 12.79
CA LEU A 95 4.64 -7.74 13.65
C LEU A 95 5.89 -7.28 12.90
N SER A 96 6.10 -7.75 11.67
CA SER A 96 7.23 -7.34 10.83
C SER A 96 7.14 -5.85 10.43
N MET A 97 5.99 -5.42 9.90
CA MET A 97 5.85 -4.06 9.35
C MET A 97 5.64 -2.97 10.41
N ARG A 98 5.16 -3.31 11.61
CA ARG A 98 4.75 -2.34 12.65
C ARG A 98 5.33 -2.62 14.03
N GLY A 99 5.98 -3.76 14.25
CA GLY A 99 6.48 -4.18 15.56
C GLY A 99 5.38 -4.62 16.54
N LYS A 100 4.11 -4.60 16.14
CA LYS A 100 2.95 -4.95 16.97
C LYS A 100 1.81 -5.50 16.13
N TYR A 101 0.95 -6.30 16.75
CA TYR A 101 -0.22 -6.91 16.12
C TYR A 101 -1.51 -6.43 16.81
N GLY A 102 -2.48 -6.08 15.98
CA GLY A 102 -3.80 -5.64 16.39
C GLY A 102 -4.62 -5.20 15.17
N ILE A 103 -5.92 -4.97 15.38
CA ILE A 103 -6.82 -4.59 14.28
C ILE A 103 -6.45 -3.21 13.70
N GLY A 104 -5.95 -2.29 14.53
CA GLY A 104 -5.51 -0.97 14.07
C GLY A 104 -4.28 -1.03 13.17
N GLU A 105 -3.35 -1.91 13.51
CA GLU A 105 -2.10 -2.17 12.79
C GLU A 105 -2.43 -2.79 11.43
N TRP A 106 -3.29 -3.81 11.42
CA TRP A 106 -3.75 -4.43 10.18
C TRP A 106 -4.47 -3.44 9.27
N ILE A 107 -5.36 -2.62 9.82
CA ILE A 107 -6.02 -1.53 9.07
C ILE A 107 -4.99 -0.53 8.53
N SER A 108 -3.94 -0.19 9.28
CA SER A 108 -2.88 0.71 8.82
C SER A 108 -2.13 0.16 7.60
N ILE A 109 -1.84 -1.14 7.60
CA ILE A 109 -1.14 -1.83 6.51
C ILE A 109 -2.01 -1.86 5.26
N LEU A 110 -3.31 -2.17 5.40
CA LEU A 110 -4.26 -2.12 4.30
C LEU A 110 -4.41 -0.69 3.72
N LYS A 111 -4.40 0.34 4.59
CA LYS A 111 -4.47 1.74 4.17
C LYS A 111 -3.25 2.14 3.35
N GLU A 112 -2.05 1.78 3.81
CA GLU A 112 -0.81 2.06 3.09
C GLU A 112 -0.72 1.29 1.78
N ARG A 113 -1.16 0.03 1.75
CA ARG A 113 -1.22 -0.76 0.51
C ARG A 113 -2.14 -0.14 -0.53
N ALA A 114 -3.32 0.31 -0.12
CA ALA A 114 -4.23 0.97 -1.03
C ALA A 114 -3.63 2.29 -1.56
N LYS A 115 -3.01 3.09 -0.68
CA LYS A 115 -2.34 4.34 -1.07
C LYS A 115 -1.17 4.08 -2.03
N SER A 116 -0.32 3.08 -1.79
CA SER A 116 0.78 2.72 -2.68
C SER A 116 0.29 2.18 -4.03
N SER A 117 -0.91 1.59 -4.05
CA SER A 117 -1.58 1.14 -5.28
C SER A 117 -2.36 2.26 -5.99
N GLY A 118 -2.26 3.51 -5.53
CA GLY A 118 -2.88 4.68 -6.15
C GLY A 118 -4.33 4.94 -5.73
N PHE A 119 -4.88 4.19 -4.78
CA PHE A 119 -6.23 4.41 -4.26
C PHE A 119 -6.25 5.49 -3.17
N SER A 120 -7.33 6.25 -3.13
CA SER A 120 -7.64 7.15 -2.02
C SER A 120 -8.56 6.44 -1.03
N ILE A 121 -8.32 6.67 0.27
CA ILE A 121 -9.17 6.12 1.34
C ILE A 121 -9.78 7.26 2.14
N LYS A 122 -11.10 7.21 2.31
CA LYS A 122 -11.83 7.98 3.31
C LYS A 122 -12.25 7.08 4.46
N GLU A 123 -12.10 7.61 5.67
CA GLU A 123 -12.46 6.94 6.91
C GLU A 123 -13.61 7.70 7.58
N TYR A 124 -14.68 6.98 7.90
CA TYR A 124 -15.84 7.48 8.61
C TYR A 124 -15.98 6.70 9.91
N ASN A 125 -16.06 7.42 11.03
CA ASN A 125 -16.30 6.81 12.34
C ASN A 125 -17.77 7.07 12.71
N GLU A 126 -18.59 6.03 12.75
CA GLU A 126 -20.01 6.09 13.14
C GLU A 126 -20.31 5.00 14.16
N ASN A 127 -20.84 5.38 15.33
CA ASN A 127 -21.40 4.45 16.34
C ASN A 127 -20.54 3.20 16.60
N ASN A 128 -19.28 3.40 17.04
CA ASN A 128 -18.29 2.34 17.30
C ASN A 128 -17.82 1.53 16.09
N ASN A 129 -18.25 1.87 14.87
CA ASN A 129 -17.79 1.25 13.64
C ASN A 129 -16.92 2.23 12.83
N THR A 130 -15.82 1.69 12.29
CA THR A 130 -14.96 2.40 11.34
C THR A 130 -15.28 1.91 9.93
N LYS A 131 -15.82 2.79 9.09
CA LYS A 131 -16.11 2.53 7.69
C LYS A 131 -15.00 3.10 6.81
N LEU A 132 -14.38 2.23 6.01
CA LEU A 132 -13.35 2.60 5.05
C LEU A 132 -13.94 2.56 3.64
N VAL A 133 -13.84 3.68 2.92
CA VAL A 133 -14.28 3.80 1.52
C VAL A 133 -13.05 4.03 0.66
N MET A 134 -12.77 3.07 -0.22
CA MET A 134 -11.66 3.10 -1.18
C MET A 134 -12.19 3.53 -2.55
N TYR A 135 -11.53 4.48 -3.22
CA TYR A 135 -11.89 4.98 -4.55
C TYR A 135 -10.66 5.46 -5.34
#